data_AF-A0A1H9D682-F1
#
_entry.id   AF-A0A1H9D682-F1
#
_cell.length_a   1.000
_cell.length_b   1.000
_cell.length_c   1.000
_cell.angle_alpha   90.00
_cell.angle_beta   90.00
_cell.angle_gamma   90.00
#
_symmetry.space_group_name_H-M   'P 1'
#
loop_
_entity.id
_entity.type
_entity.pdbx_description
1 polymer ?
#
loop_
_entity_poly.entity_id
_entity_poly.type
_entity_poly.pdbx_seq_one_letter_code
_entity_poly.pdbx_strand_id
1 'polypeptide(L)'
;MLVNTPANGLKYMPDTSIPRLWCMTLNTPLDMIRWNADGLVPVIAQDHADGCVLMVAWMNREALARTLEIGEAVYWSRSRARLWHKGESSGHVQVVHDLRLDCDRDVILLKVEQKGGIACHTGRRHCFYHQYRDGEWVEVDPVLKDPEAIYGQEAPAHGR
;
A
#
# COMPACT_ATOMS: atom_id res chain seq x y z
N MET A 1 -17.17 -39.93 -15.01
CA MET A 1 -17.21 -38.57 -14.44
C MET A 1 -16.92 -38.68 -12.96
N LEU A 2 -15.83 -38.07 -12.50
CA LEU A 2 -15.66 -37.26 -11.30
C LEU A 2 -14.17 -37.20 -10.98
N VAL A 3 -13.73 -35.96 -10.81
CA VAL A 3 -12.37 -35.47 -10.71
C VAL A 3 -11.80 -35.71 -9.31
N ASN A 4 -10.50 -35.97 -9.22
CA ASN A 4 -9.72 -35.74 -8.02
C ASN A 4 -8.37 -35.13 -8.42
N THR A 5 -8.22 -33.85 -8.13
CA THR A 5 -6.96 -33.10 -8.24
C THR A 5 -6.20 -33.23 -6.92
N PRO A 6 -4.86 -33.25 -6.94
CA PRO A 6 -4.16 -32.54 -5.87
C PRO A 6 -3.01 -31.63 -6.35
N ALA A 7 -3.01 -30.44 -5.75
CA ALA A 7 -1.87 -29.65 -5.29
C ALA A 7 -0.76 -29.28 -6.29
N ASN A 8 -0.86 -28.06 -6.84
CA ASN A 8 0.29 -27.30 -7.34
C ASN A 8 1.19 -26.88 -6.16
N GLY A 9 2.15 -27.72 -5.81
CA GLY A 9 3.33 -27.35 -5.02
C GLY A 9 4.51 -27.09 -5.94
N LEU A 10 4.69 -25.84 -6.40
CA LEU A 10 5.93 -25.44 -7.08
C LEU A 10 7.00 -25.14 -6.02
N LYS A 11 7.73 -26.19 -5.65
CA LYS A 11 8.94 -26.10 -4.82
C LYS A 11 10.09 -25.71 -5.76
N TYR A 12 10.59 -24.49 -5.63
CA TYR A 12 11.77 -24.03 -6.37
C TYR A 12 12.98 -24.89 -5.97
N MET A 13 13.55 -25.62 -6.93
CA MET A 13 14.84 -26.28 -6.78
C MET A 13 15.79 -25.68 -7.82
N PRO A 14 16.89 -25.00 -7.42
CA PRO A 14 17.84 -24.48 -8.40
C PRO A 14 18.70 -25.62 -8.95
N ASP A 15 18.65 -25.78 -10.27
CA ASP A 15 19.54 -26.65 -11.05
C ASP A 15 20.99 -26.12 -10.98
N THR A 16 21.91 -26.96 -10.54
CA THR A 16 23.32 -26.63 -10.28
C THR A 16 24.23 -26.80 -11.51
N SER A 17 23.67 -26.98 -12.71
CA SER A 17 24.45 -27.28 -13.92
C SER A 17 24.72 -26.09 -14.87
N ILE A 18 24.39 -24.85 -14.50
CA ILE A 18 24.59 -23.66 -15.35
C ILE A 18 25.90 -22.91 -14.99
N PRO A 19 26.84 -22.70 -15.94
CA PRO A 19 28.12 -22.03 -15.67
C PRO A 19 27.95 -20.54 -15.32
N ARG A 20 28.76 -20.08 -14.36
CA ARG A 20 28.73 -18.79 -13.63
C ARG A 20 29.04 -17.51 -14.47
N LEU A 21 28.68 -17.48 -15.75
CA LEU A 21 29.00 -16.37 -16.69
C LEU A 21 27.76 -15.86 -17.47
N TRP A 22 26.60 -15.77 -16.81
CA TRP A 22 25.43 -15.04 -17.33
C TRP A 22 25.09 -13.87 -16.40
N CYS A 23 25.78 -12.75 -16.61
CA CYS A 23 25.46 -11.47 -16.01
C CYS A 23 24.24 -10.84 -16.73
N MET A 24 23.33 -10.22 -15.97
CA MET A 24 22.23 -9.32 -16.39
C MET A 24 21.14 -9.96 -17.26
N THR A 25 19.94 -10.29 -16.77
CA THR A 25 18.96 -9.36 -16.20
C THR A 25 17.87 -10.22 -15.53
N LEU A 26 17.90 -10.38 -14.20
CA LEU A 26 16.70 -10.79 -13.50
C LEU A 26 15.86 -9.53 -13.34
N ASN A 27 14.91 -9.30 -14.26
CA ASN A 27 13.84 -8.33 -14.03
C ASN A 27 13.04 -8.83 -12.82
N THR A 28 13.41 -8.42 -11.61
CA THR A 28 12.50 -8.62 -10.49
C THR A 28 11.27 -7.73 -10.72
N PRO A 29 10.09 -8.09 -10.21
CA PRO A 29 8.90 -7.24 -10.34
C PRO A 29 9.16 -5.78 -9.88
N LEU A 30 10.08 -5.59 -8.94
CA LEU A 30 10.49 -4.29 -8.43
C LEU A 30 11.36 -3.48 -9.42
N ASP A 31 12.05 -4.13 -10.34
CA ASP A 31 12.88 -3.47 -11.37
C ASP A 31 12.05 -2.93 -12.53
N MET A 32 10.77 -3.33 -12.62
CA MET A 32 9.84 -2.76 -13.60
C MET A 32 9.36 -1.36 -13.21
N ILE A 33 9.53 -0.96 -11.95
CA ILE A 33 9.02 0.30 -11.42
C ILE A 33 10.00 1.43 -11.72
N ARG A 34 9.45 2.54 -12.20
CA ARG A 34 10.16 3.80 -12.38
C ARG A 34 10.16 4.57 -11.06
N TRP A 35 11.17 4.30 -10.25
CA TRP A 35 11.41 5.03 -9.01
C TRP A 35 11.80 6.49 -9.29
N ASN A 36 11.33 7.43 -8.48
CA ASN A 36 11.74 8.82 -8.56
C ASN A 36 13.20 9.02 -8.07
N ALA A 37 13.69 10.26 -8.10
CA ALA A 37 15.06 10.58 -7.67
C ALA A 37 15.37 10.23 -6.20
N ASP A 38 14.34 10.16 -5.35
CA ASP A 38 14.45 9.79 -3.93
C ASP A 38 14.33 8.26 -3.71
N GLY A 39 14.21 7.48 -4.78
CA GLY A 39 13.97 6.04 -4.69
C GLY A 39 12.56 5.66 -4.25
N LEU A 40 11.58 6.55 -4.50
CA LEU A 40 10.18 6.40 -4.08
C LEU A 40 9.23 6.28 -5.29
N VAL A 41 8.09 5.63 -5.05
CA VAL A 41 6.94 5.58 -5.98
C VAL A 41 5.67 6.00 -5.24
N PRO A 42 4.83 6.88 -5.81
CA PRO A 42 3.50 7.16 -5.27
C PRO A 42 2.60 5.93 -5.36
N VAL A 43 1.77 5.75 -4.32
CA VAL A 43 0.85 4.63 -4.21
C VAL A 43 -0.54 5.14 -3.84
N ILE A 44 -1.54 4.77 -4.64
CA ILE A 44 -2.96 5.02 -4.37
C ILE A 44 -3.53 3.78 -3.69
N ALA A 45 -4.09 3.93 -2.49
CA ALA A 45 -4.87 2.89 -1.84
C ALA A 45 -6.35 3.13 -2.14
N GLN A 46 -7.00 2.14 -2.73
CA GLN A 46 -8.41 2.17 -3.11
C GLN A 46 -9.14 0.99 -2.48
N ASP A 47 -10.31 1.24 -1.90
CA ASP A 47 -11.16 0.21 -1.32
C ASP A 47 -11.56 -0.79 -2.41
N HIS A 48 -11.35 -2.08 -2.17
CA HIS A 48 -11.65 -3.11 -3.15
C HIS A 48 -13.17 -3.28 -3.36
N ALA A 49 -13.99 -2.91 -2.36
CA ALA A 49 -15.41 -3.25 -2.33
C ALA A 49 -16.24 -2.26 -3.16
N ASP A 50 -15.92 -0.97 -3.07
CA ASP A 50 -16.69 0.10 -3.73
C ASP A 50 -15.84 1.03 -4.61
N GLY A 51 -14.52 0.84 -4.65
CA GLY A 51 -13.63 1.69 -5.45
C GLY A 51 -13.38 3.07 -4.84
N CYS A 52 -13.75 3.32 -3.58
CA CYS A 52 -13.42 4.57 -2.90
C CYS A 52 -11.90 4.74 -2.80
N VAL A 53 -11.35 5.89 -3.24
CA VAL A 53 -9.94 6.20 -3.02
C VAL A 53 -9.74 6.58 -1.55
N LEU A 54 -8.95 5.78 -0.83
CA LEU A 54 -8.78 5.89 0.61
C LEU A 54 -7.67 6.88 0.96
N MET A 55 -6.50 6.74 0.34
CA MET A 55 -5.34 7.57 0.64
C MET A 55 -4.29 7.47 -0.47
N VAL A 56 -3.34 8.41 -0.44
CA VAL A 56 -2.08 8.34 -1.19
C VAL A 56 -0.93 8.31 -0.21
N ALA A 57 0.07 7.49 -0.51
CA ALA A 57 1.32 7.40 0.23
C ALA A 57 2.49 7.15 -0.73
N TRP A 58 3.67 6.93 -0.16
CA TRP A 58 4.87 6.58 -0.90
C TRP A 58 5.32 5.19 -0.49
N MET A 59 5.92 4.45 -1.41
CA MET A 59 6.71 3.26 -1.10
C MET A 59 8.13 3.48 -1.60
N ASN A 60 9.12 3.02 -0.84
CA ASN A 60 10.44 2.71 -1.37
C ASN A 60 10.47 1.22 -1.77
N ARG A 61 11.60 0.76 -2.32
CA ARG A 61 11.76 -0.63 -2.76
C ARG A 61 11.50 -1.66 -1.66
N GLU A 62 11.91 -1.37 -0.43
CA GLU A 62 11.71 -2.23 0.73
C GLU A 62 10.24 -2.29 1.17
N ALA A 63 9.55 -1.16 1.25
CA ALA A 63 8.13 -1.07 1.60
C ALA A 63 7.26 -1.89 0.63
N LEU A 64 7.55 -1.79 -0.67
CA LEU A 64 6.84 -2.60 -1.67
C LEU A 64 7.20 -4.09 -1.55
N ALA A 65 8.47 -4.44 -1.36
CA ALA A 65 8.88 -5.84 -1.15
C ALA A 65 8.17 -6.47 0.06
N ARG A 66 8.08 -5.73 1.18
CA ARG A 66 7.37 -6.16 2.38
C ARG A 66 5.86 -6.29 2.14
N THR A 67 5.27 -5.36 1.40
CA THR A 67 3.85 -5.42 1.02
C THR A 67 3.55 -6.69 0.21
N LEU A 68 4.41 -7.03 -0.76
CA LEU A 68 4.27 -8.25 -1.57
C LEU A 68 4.47 -9.52 -0.72
N GLU A 69 5.36 -9.47 0.27
CA GLU A 69 5.65 -10.60 1.16
C GLU A 69 4.49 -10.91 2.12
N ILE A 70 3.95 -9.88 2.79
CA ILE A 70 2.99 -10.06 3.89
C ILE A 70 1.53 -9.91 3.46
N GLY A 71 1.26 -9.36 2.27
CA GLY A 71 -0.10 -9.12 1.78
C GLY A 71 -0.83 -7.95 2.48
N GLU A 72 -0.10 -7.10 3.20
CA GLU A 72 -0.62 -5.92 3.90
C GLU A 72 0.18 -4.68 3.51
N ALA A 73 -0.47 -3.52 3.45
CA ALA A 73 0.17 -2.30 2.94
C ALA A 73 1.24 -1.75 3.91
N VAL A 74 2.49 -1.77 3.45
CA VAL A 74 3.64 -1.14 4.11
C VAL A 74 4.07 0.05 3.28
N TYR A 75 4.13 1.24 3.88
CA TYR A 75 4.50 2.49 3.23
C TYR A 75 5.88 2.97 3.69
N TRP A 76 6.43 3.93 2.97
CA TRP A 76 7.56 4.76 3.38
C TRP A 76 7.05 6.12 3.87
N SER A 77 7.33 6.44 5.13
CA SER A 77 7.04 7.75 5.70
C SER A 77 8.18 8.71 5.37
N ARG A 78 7.96 9.64 4.43
CA ARG A 78 8.98 10.63 4.04
C ARG A 78 9.45 11.49 5.21
N SER A 79 8.53 11.99 6.03
CA SER A 79 8.83 12.84 7.19
C SER A 79 9.59 12.12 8.30
N ARG A 80 9.35 10.81 8.48
CA ARG A 80 10.00 9.98 9.52
C ARG A 80 11.20 9.18 8.98
N ALA A 81 11.45 9.24 7.67
CA ALA A 81 12.46 8.47 6.96
C ALA A 81 12.52 6.99 7.38
N ARG A 82 11.34 6.34 7.48
CA ARG A 82 11.23 4.94 7.91
C ARG A 82 10.03 4.24 7.28
N LEU A 83 10.08 2.90 7.28
CA LEU A 83 8.92 2.07 6.98
C LEU A 83 7.77 2.35 7.96
N TRP A 84 6.56 2.22 7.46
CA TRP A 84 5.33 2.36 8.23
C TRP A 84 4.35 1.29 7.79
N HIS A 85 4.12 0.32 8.66
CA HIS A 85 3.08 -0.67 8.42
C HIS A 85 1.72 -0.03 8.76
N LYS A 86 0.85 0.13 7.75
CA LYS A 86 -0.42 0.83 7.94
C LYS A 86 -1.27 0.09 8.97
N GLY A 87 -1.64 0.81 10.03
CA GLY A 87 -2.45 0.23 11.11
C GLY A 87 -1.66 -0.50 12.19
N GLU A 88 -0.33 -0.50 12.17
CA GLU A 88 0.51 -1.18 13.19
C GLU A 88 0.14 -0.79 14.63
N SER A 89 -0.22 0.48 14.86
CA SER A 89 -0.61 0.99 16.18
C SER A 89 -2.12 0.96 16.42
N SER A 90 -2.94 1.02 15.37
CA SER A 90 -4.40 1.21 15.49
C SER A 90 -5.23 -0.03 15.19
N GLY A 91 -4.62 -1.09 14.65
CA GLY A 91 -5.32 -2.26 14.09
C GLY A 91 -6.04 -1.97 12.76
N HIS A 92 -5.99 -0.74 12.24
CA HIS A 92 -6.65 -0.37 10.97
C HIS A 92 -5.76 -0.70 9.77
N VAL A 93 -5.41 -1.99 9.65
CA VAL A 93 -4.56 -2.54 8.58
C VAL A 93 -5.27 -2.49 7.22
N GLN A 94 -4.47 -2.53 6.16
CA GLN A 94 -4.94 -2.57 4.78
C GLN A 94 -4.48 -3.89 4.16
N VAL A 95 -5.41 -4.84 4.01
CA VAL A 95 -5.13 -6.13 3.37
C VAL A 95 -5.17 -5.94 1.87
N VAL A 96 -4.14 -6.37 1.15
CA VAL A 96 -4.00 -6.16 -0.30
C VAL A 96 -4.70 -7.29 -1.06
N HIS A 97 -5.62 -6.91 -1.95
CA HIS A 97 -6.34 -7.84 -2.84
C HIS A 97 -5.85 -7.80 -4.28
N ASP A 98 -5.36 -6.65 -4.75
CA ASP A 98 -4.83 -6.46 -6.09
C ASP A 98 -3.77 -5.35 -6.07
N LEU A 99 -2.77 -5.45 -6.94
CA LEU A 99 -1.70 -4.48 -7.10
C LEU A 99 -1.47 -4.23 -8.59
N ARG A 100 -1.65 -2.98 -9.00
CA ARG A 100 -1.52 -2.55 -10.39
C ARG A 100 -0.46 -1.48 -10.53
N LEU A 101 0.20 -1.50 -11.68
CA LEU A 101 1.17 -0.51 -12.11
C LEU A 101 0.59 0.23 -13.30
N ASP A 102 0.75 1.55 -13.36
CA ASP A 102 0.28 2.35 -14.49
C ASP A 102 1.15 2.18 -15.75
N CYS A 103 0.84 2.93 -16.81
CA CYS A 103 1.36 2.66 -18.15
C CYS A 103 2.84 3.02 -18.32
N ASP A 104 3.33 4.05 -17.63
CA ASP A 104 4.72 4.49 -17.58
C ASP A 104 5.45 4.08 -16.29
N ARG A 105 4.76 3.34 -15.43
CA ARG A 105 5.28 2.56 -14.31
C ARG A 105 5.81 3.40 -13.16
N ASP A 106 5.29 4.61 -12.99
CA ASP A 106 5.64 5.50 -11.88
C ASP A 106 4.51 5.71 -10.87
N VAL A 107 3.38 5.01 -11.00
CA VAL A 107 2.33 4.97 -9.95
C VAL A 107 1.82 3.56 -9.71
N ILE A 108 1.64 3.19 -8.43
CA ILE A 108 1.01 1.94 -8.03
C ILE A 108 -0.41 2.19 -7.54
N LEU A 109 -1.35 1.34 -7.94
CA LEU A 109 -2.69 1.25 -7.36
C LEU A 109 -2.81 -0.04 -6.55
N LEU A 110 -3.10 0.09 -5.25
CA LEU A 110 -3.49 -1.01 -4.38
C LEU A 110 -5.01 -1.06 -4.29
N LYS A 111 -5.61 -2.22 -4.55
CA LYS A 111 -6.97 -2.53 -4.11
C LYS A 111 -6.87 -3.19 -2.74
N VAL A 112 -7.46 -2.58 -1.72
CA VAL A 112 -7.30 -3.02 -0.33
C VAL A 112 -8.63 -3.20 0.39
N GLU A 113 -8.67 -4.11 1.35
CA GLU A 113 -9.69 -4.13 2.39
C GLU A 113 -9.21 -3.28 3.56
N GLN A 114 -9.92 -2.20 3.89
CA GLN A 114 -9.58 -1.35 5.03
C GLN A 114 -10.20 -1.90 6.32
N LYS A 115 -9.40 -2.58 7.14
CA LYS A 115 -9.86 -3.03 8.46
C LYS A 115 -10.22 -1.83 9.34
N GLY A 116 -11.31 -1.97 10.08
CA GLY A 116 -11.87 -0.92 10.94
C GLY A 116 -12.58 0.22 10.21
N GLY A 117 -12.59 0.23 8.86
CA GLY A 117 -13.28 1.27 8.07
C GLY A 117 -12.66 2.67 8.14
N ILE A 118 -11.49 2.82 8.77
CA ILE A 118 -10.80 4.10 8.98
C ILE A 118 -9.40 4.07 8.34
N ALA A 119 -9.25 4.68 7.17
CA ALA A 119 -7.93 4.87 6.57
C ALA A 119 -7.22 6.12 7.14
N CYS A 120 -7.99 7.16 7.47
CA CYS A 120 -7.46 8.45 7.87
C CYS A 120 -7.26 8.55 9.38
N HIS A 121 -6.15 9.15 9.80
CA HIS A 121 -5.86 9.37 11.22
C HIS A 121 -6.82 10.39 11.88
N THR A 122 -7.59 11.14 11.10
CA THR A 122 -8.66 12.03 11.60
C THR A 122 -9.95 11.27 11.92
N GLY A 123 -9.91 9.93 11.93
CA GLY A 123 -11.07 9.14 12.26
C GLY A 123 -12.06 8.97 11.12
N ARG A 124 -11.65 9.33 9.91
CA ARG A 124 -12.47 9.29 8.69
C ARG A 124 -12.13 8.09 7.82
N ARG A 125 -13.09 7.73 6.97
CA ARG A 125 -12.95 6.61 6.03
C ARG A 125 -11.77 6.78 5.08
N HIS A 126 -11.62 7.97 4.52
CA HIS A 126 -10.56 8.32 3.57
C HIS A 126 -9.94 9.68 3.89
N CYS A 127 -8.74 9.92 3.38
CA CYS A 127 -8.02 11.19 3.55
C CYS A 127 -8.63 12.33 2.71
N PHE A 128 -9.42 12.02 1.69
CA PHE A 128 -9.99 12.99 0.74
C PHE A 128 -11.32 13.59 1.21
N TYR A 129 -11.38 14.10 2.44
CA TYR A 129 -12.62 14.59 3.07
C TYR A 129 -12.84 16.10 2.96
N HIS A 130 -11.88 16.82 2.38
CA HIS A 130 -12.05 18.23 2.01
C HIS A 130 -12.53 18.32 0.58
N GLN A 131 -13.60 19.08 0.35
CA GLN A 131 -14.13 19.38 -0.97
C GLN A 131 -14.07 20.88 -1.23
N TYR A 132 -13.72 21.27 -2.45
CA TYR A 132 -13.80 22.66 -2.89
C TYR A 132 -15.27 23.02 -3.19
N ARG A 133 -15.82 24.00 -2.47
CA ARG A 133 -17.17 24.54 -2.66
C ARG A 133 -17.15 26.05 -2.52
N ASP A 134 -17.72 26.74 -3.50
CA ASP A 134 -17.97 28.19 -3.45
C ASP A 134 -16.75 29.05 -3.06
N GLY A 135 -15.55 28.68 -3.54
CA GLY A 135 -14.32 29.42 -3.24
C GLY A 135 -13.54 28.91 -2.03
N GLU A 136 -14.09 27.98 -1.26
CA GLU A 136 -13.51 27.50 0.00
C GLU A 136 -13.29 25.97 0.00
N TRP A 137 -12.39 25.51 0.87
CA TRP A 137 -12.21 24.08 1.16
C TRP A 137 -13.00 23.74 2.42
N VAL A 138 -13.99 22.86 2.29
CA VAL A 138 -14.88 22.46 3.39
C VAL A 138 -14.76 20.97 3.69
N GLU A 139 -14.80 20.60 4.96
CA GLU A 139 -14.90 19.20 5.38
C GLU A 139 -16.32 18.69 5.09
N VAL A 140 -16.46 17.62 4.30
CA VAL A 140 -17.76 17.10 3.86
C VAL A 140 -18.09 15.70 4.37
N ASP A 141 -17.10 15.00 4.91
CA ASP A 141 -17.28 13.64 5.45
C ASP A 141 -17.21 13.62 6.99
N PRO A 142 -18.07 12.80 7.63
CA PRO A 142 -18.12 12.71 9.09
C PRO A 142 -16.87 12.02 9.66
N VAL A 143 -16.49 12.42 10.88
CA VAL A 143 -15.59 11.64 11.73
C VAL A 143 -16.36 10.41 12.19
N LEU A 144 -15.93 9.23 11.76
CA LEU A 144 -16.59 7.95 12.06
C LEU A 144 -16.13 7.38 13.41
N LYS A 145 -14.91 7.70 13.83
CA LYS A 145 -14.36 7.31 15.12
C LYS A 145 -13.42 8.38 15.64
N ASP A 146 -13.52 8.72 16.91
CA ASP A 146 -12.67 9.73 17.55
C ASP A 146 -11.17 9.37 17.41
N PRO A 147 -10.33 10.26 16.83
CA PRO A 147 -8.88 10.08 16.76
C PRO A 147 -8.23 9.78 18.10
N GLU A 148 -8.65 10.43 19.20
CA GLU A 148 -8.07 10.19 20.52
C GLU A 148 -8.37 8.76 21.00
N ALA A 149 -9.54 8.23 20.66
CA ALA A 149 -9.88 6.83 20.93
C ALA A 149 -9.12 5.82 20.06
N ILE A 150 -8.44 6.26 18.99
CA ILE A 150 -7.63 5.41 18.10
C ILE A 150 -6.14 5.49 18.44
N TYR A 151 -5.64 6.70 18.72
CA TYR A 151 -4.21 7.01 18.82
C TYR A 151 -3.78 7.57 20.18
N GLY A 152 -4.71 7.83 21.11
CA GLY A 152 -4.44 8.58 22.34
C GLY A 152 -4.16 10.06 22.05
N GLN A 153 -3.49 10.75 22.99
CA GLN A 153 -3.10 12.16 22.82
C GLN A 153 -1.98 12.37 21.79
N GLU A 154 -1.34 11.30 21.34
CA GLU A 154 -0.29 11.32 20.32
C GLU A 154 -0.88 11.02 18.94
N ALA A 155 -1.81 11.85 18.48
CA ALA A 155 -2.27 11.76 17.10
C ALA A 155 -1.06 11.89 16.16
N PRO A 156 -0.90 10.99 15.15
CA PRO A 156 0.25 11.03 14.28
C PRO A 156 0.31 12.39 13.58
N ALA A 157 1.44 13.10 13.76
CA ALA A 157 1.65 14.40 13.18
C ALA A 157 1.44 14.33 11.65
N HIS A 158 0.73 15.32 11.09
CA HIS A 158 0.69 15.51 9.65
C HIS A 158 2.13 15.63 9.16
N GLY A 159 2.61 14.61 8.44
CA GLY A 159 3.89 14.66 7.75
C GLY A 159 3.81 15.69 6.64
N ARG A 160 4.05 16.95 6.98
CA ARG A 160 4.54 17.96 6.03
C ARG A 160 5.94 17.58 5.60
#